data_AF-A0A4Q7FU63-F1
#
_entry.id   AF-A0A4Q7FU63-F1
#
_cell.length_a   1.000
_cell.length_b   1.000
_cell.length_c   1.000
_cell.angle_alpha   90.00
_cell.angle_beta   90.00
_cell.angle_gamma   90.00
#
_symmetry.space_group_name_H-M   'P 1'
#
loop_
_entity.id
_entity.type
_entity.pdbx_description
1 polymer ?
#
loop_
_entity_poly.entity_id
_entity_poly.type
_entity_poly.pdbx_seq_one_letter_code
_entity_poly.pdbx_strand_id
1 'polypeptide(L)'
;MFRLRRRVFKDRLGWTVSVSGDFEIDIYDTLDPTYLLAISEQGTVLGCVRLLPTTGPNMLSDTFAVLLGCKDAPRSEHVLESSRFCVDTERAPQIGHAGVNRATFALFAAMLETMRARGARSIVTVTDTRMERILRRAGWPLERLAPPQVLGQTTALAGLLHDSDRVLEAMYHHAGLDGAVVVLPGAGATAGLVSLEFTAQTG
;
A
#
# COMPACT_ATOMS: atom_id res chain seq x y z
N MET A 1 -5.55 13.03 -0.35
CA MET A 1 -5.08 11.80 0.33
C MET A 1 -5.38 11.78 1.84
N PHE A 2 -4.83 12.67 2.68
CA PHE A 2 -4.98 12.57 4.16
C PHE A 2 -6.43 12.55 4.67
N ARG A 3 -7.37 13.23 4.00
CA ARG A 3 -8.82 13.12 4.29
C ARG A 3 -9.39 11.73 4.00
N LEU A 4 -8.92 11.08 2.94
CA LEU A 4 -9.30 9.69 2.62
C LEU A 4 -8.79 8.75 3.71
N ARG A 5 -7.53 8.91 4.11
CA ARG A 5 -6.93 8.11 5.19
C ARG A 5 -7.74 8.21 6.49
N ARG A 6 -8.16 9.41 6.90
CA ARG A 6 -9.06 9.59 8.05
C ARG A 6 -10.35 8.78 7.88
N ARG A 7 -11.07 8.97 6.77
CA ARG A 7 -12.33 8.26 6.51
C ARG A 7 -12.16 6.74 6.60
N VAL A 8 -11.08 6.21 6.05
CA VAL A 8 -10.84 4.77 6.06
C VAL A 8 -10.39 4.27 7.44
N PHE A 9 -9.30 4.82 7.99
CA PHE A 9 -8.68 4.27 9.19
C PHE A 9 -9.43 4.63 10.46
N LYS A 10 -9.87 5.88 10.60
CA LYS A 10 -10.59 6.33 11.80
C LYS A 10 -12.08 6.00 11.71
N ASP A 11 -12.76 6.47 10.66
CA ASP A 11 -14.22 6.47 10.62
C ASP A 11 -14.78 5.07 10.27
N ARG A 12 -14.21 4.40 9.26
CA ARG A 12 -14.68 3.08 8.81
C ARG A 12 -14.10 1.90 9.60
N LEU A 13 -12.80 1.91 9.85
CA LEU A 13 -12.11 0.78 10.51
C LEU A 13 -12.02 0.94 12.03
N GLY A 14 -12.31 2.12 12.59
CA GLY A 14 -12.29 2.36 14.02
C GLY A 14 -10.89 2.29 14.65
N TRP A 15 -9.82 2.38 13.85
CA TRP A 15 -8.46 2.28 14.37
C TRP A 15 -8.09 3.50 15.21
N THR A 16 -7.22 3.28 16.19
CA THR A 16 -6.63 4.37 16.99
C THR A 16 -5.44 4.94 16.21
N VAL A 17 -5.69 6.04 15.49
CA VAL A 17 -4.72 6.73 14.63
C VAL A 17 -4.63 8.21 15.00
N SER A 18 -3.48 8.83 14.69
CA SER A 18 -3.25 10.26 14.87
C SER A 18 -4.06 11.08 13.87
N VAL A 19 -4.90 11.99 14.38
CA VAL A 19 -5.73 12.88 13.57
C VAL A 19 -5.48 14.33 13.95
N SER A 20 -5.44 15.21 12.95
CA SER A 20 -5.35 16.67 13.10
C SER A 20 -6.43 17.32 12.24
N GLY A 21 -7.45 17.92 12.87
CA GLY A 21 -8.64 18.39 12.16
C GLY A 21 -9.28 17.24 11.39
N ASP A 22 -9.43 17.38 10.07
CA ASP A 22 -9.98 16.37 9.14
C ASP A 22 -8.93 15.44 8.51
N PHE A 23 -7.68 15.53 8.95
CA PHE A 23 -6.56 14.82 8.34
C PHE A 23 -6.06 13.71 9.27
N GLU A 24 -5.77 12.54 8.71
CA GLU A 24 -4.97 11.52 9.39
C GLU A 24 -3.52 11.68 8.90
N ILE A 25 -2.65 12.10 9.82
CA ILE A 25 -1.23 12.42 9.58
C ILE A 25 -0.44 11.92 10.79
N ASP A 26 0.67 11.23 10.55
CA ASP A 26 1.61 10.78 11.57
C ASP A 26 3.04 11.30 11.31
N ILE A 27 3.96 10.97 12.21
CA ILE A 27 5.37 11.40 12.10
C ILE A 27 6.07 10.84 10.86
N TYR A 28 5.66 9.68 10.35
CA TYR A 28 6.28 9.07 9.18
C TYR A 28 5.92 9.81 7.89
N ASP A 29 4.85 10.62 7.92
CA ASP A 29 4.48 11.49 6.80
C ASP A 29 5.49 12.64 6.58
N THR A 30 6.37 12.92 7.55
CA THR A 30 7.40 13.96 7.44
C THR A 30 8.76 13.42 6.99
N LEU A 31 8.90 12.09 6.82
CA LEU A 31 10.17 11.42 6.50
C LEU A 31 10.42 11.29 4.98
N ASP A 32 9.96 12.27 4.20
CA ASP A 32 9.97 12.25 2.73
C ASP A 32 9.45 10.93 2.11
N PRO A 33 8.24 10.49 2.51
CA PRO A 33 7.70 9.24 2.02
C PRO A 33 7.28 9.33 0.55
N THR A 34 7.22 8.17 -0.09
CA THR A 34 6.65 8.05 -1.43
C THR A 34 5.21 7.60 -1.35
N TYR A 35 4.31 8.44 -1.85
CA TYR A 35 2.90 8.10 -1.94
C TYR A 35 2.55 7.62 -3.34
N LEU A 36 1.89 6.47 -3.39
CA LEU A 36 1.22 5.97 -4.58
C LEU A 36 -0.26 6.29 -4.46
N LEU A 37 -0.80 7.04 -5.42
CA LEU A 37 -2.18 7.50 -5.39
C LEU A 37 -2.95 6.93 -6.58
N ALA A 38 -4.09 6.31 -6.30
CA ALA A 38 -5.07 6.01 -7.33
C ALA A 38 -6.01 7.22 -7.47
N ILE A 39 -6.07 7.82 -8.66
CA ILE A 39 -6.83 9.05 -8.91
C ILE A 39 -7.84 8.81 -10.03
N SER A 40 -9.09 9.25 -9.84
CA SER A 40 -10.11 9.21 -10.89
C SER A 40 -9.84 10.26 -11.96
N GLU A 41 -10.47 10.14 -13.13
CA GLU A 41 -10.40 11.14 -14.21
C GLU A 41 -10.80 12.55 -13.75
N GLN A 42 -11.66 12.65 -12.74
CA GLN A 42 -12.10 13.91 -12.13
C GLN A 42 -11.14 14.42 -11.04
N GLY A 43 -9.94 13.84 -10.92
CA GLY A 43 -8.93 14.25 -9.93
C GLY A 43 -9.22 13.80 -8.49
N THR A 44 -10.19 12.89 -8.29
CA THR A 44 -10.52 12.41 -6.94
C THR A 44 -9.59 11.28 -6.52
N VAL A 45 -8.96 11.41 -5.34
CA VAL A 45 -8.14 10.32 -4.77
C VAL A 45 -9.05 9.17 -4.32
N LEU A 46 -8.93 8.04 -5.00
CA LEU A 46 -9.68 6.80 -4.75
C LEU A 46 -8.92 5.82 -3.86
N GLY A 47 -7.60 5.94 -3.76
CA GLY A 47 -6.80 5.08 -2.90
C GLY A 47 -5.40 5.63 -2.68
N CYS A 48 -4.73 5.14 -1.64
CA CYS A 48 -3.32 5.45 -1.41
C CYS A 48 -2.55 4.31 -0.77
N VAL A 49 -1.23 4.36 -0.97
CA VAL A 49 -0.22 3.60 -0.22
C VAL A 49 0.95 4.53 0.06
N ARG A 50 1.56 4.40 1.23
CA ARG A 50 2.81 5.07 1.59
C ARG A 50 3.96 4.06 1.57
N LEU A 51 5.09 4.44 0.98
CA LEU A 51 6.33 3.68 0.97
C LEU A 51 7.47 4.47 1.62
N LEU A 52 8.26 3.80 2.46
CA LEU A 52 9.44 4.34 3.12
C LEU A 52 10.64 3.38 2.99
N PRO A 53 11.88 3.86 2.96
CA PRO A 53 13.06 2.98 3.09
C PRO A 53 13.11 2.33 4.48
N THR A 54 13.41 1.03 4.55
CA THR A 54 13.60 0.37 5.86
C THR A 54 14.91 0.72 6.56
N THR A 55 15.84 1.41 5.87
CA THR A 55 17.11 1.87 6.45
C THR A 55 16.94 2.96 7.51
N GLY A 56 15.82 3.69 7.45
CA GLY A 56 15.40 4.72 8.40
C GLY A 56 14.17 4.35 9.24
N PRO A 57 13.64 5.31 10.02
CA PRO A 57 12.47 5.09 10.87
C PRO A 57 11.23 4.68 10.06
N ASN A 58 10.50 3.69 10.55
CA ASN A 58 9.31 3.17 9.87
C ASN A 58 8.33 2.55 10.88
N MET A 59 7.09 2.31 10.44
CA MET A 59 6.04 1.85 11.34
C MET A 59 6.31 0.47 11.93
N LEU A 60 6.87 -0.45 11.15
CA LEU A 60 7.11 -1.81 11.62
C LEU A 60 8.14 -1.83 12.75
N SER A 61 9.28 -1.16 12.59
CA SER A 61 10.32 -1.13 13.62
C SER A 61 9.91 -0.35 14.86
N ASP A 62 9.20 0.76 14.69
CA ASP A 62 9.03 1.74 15.77
C ASP A 62 7.69 1.60 16.50
N THR A 63 6.63 1.19 15.80
CA THR A 63 5.28 1.08 16.38
C THR A 63 4.82 -0.36 16.55
N PHE A 64 5.17 -1.24 15.60
CA PHE A 64 4.62 -2.60 15.51
C PHE A 64 5.67 -3.70 15.69
N ALA A 65 6.77 -3.42 16.40
CA ALA A 65 7.86 -4.37 16.61
C ALA A 65 7.39 -5.69 17.24
N VAL A 66 6.30 -5.66 18.02
CA VAL A 66 5.69 -6.86 18.61
C VAL A 66 5.27 -7.91 17.56
N LEU A 67 4.99 -7.49 16.33
CA LEU A 67 4.63 -8.36 15.21
C LEU A 67 5.83 -9.06 14.55
N LEU A 68 7.06 -8.79 15.00
CA LEU A 68 8.28 -9.46 14.52
C LEU A 68 8.59 -10.75 15.29
N GLY A 69 7.93 -10.99 16.43
CA GLY A 69 8.26 -12.10 17.33
C GLY A 69 9.69 -11.95 17.85
N CYS A 70 10.54 -12.96 17.63
CA CYS A 70 11.96 -12.95 18.03
C CYS A 70 12.91 -12.47 16.93
N LYS A 71 12.40 -11.94 15.82
CA LYS A 71 13.21 -11.48 14.68
C LYS A 71 13.47 -9.98 14.78
N ASP A 72 14.58 -9.53 14.19
CA ASP A 72 14.84 -8.12 13.98
C ASP A 72 13.98 -7.56 12.85
N ALA A 73 13.68 -6.25 12.90
CA ALA A 73 13.03 -5.56 11.81
C ALA A 73 13.94 -5.56 10.57
N PRO A 74 13.42 -5.82 9.36
CA PRO A 74 14.20 -5.66 8.14
C PRO A 74 14.78 -4.25 8.04
N ARG A 75 16.08 -4.16 7.76
CA ARG A 75 16.79 -2.89 7.56
C ARG A 75 17.75 -3.05 6.39
N SER A 76 17.32 -2.65 5.20
CA SER A 76 18.07 -2.87 3.95
C SER A 76 17.66 -1.89 2.86
N GLU A 77 18.62 -1.47 2.03
CA GLU A 77 18.35 -0.66 0.83
C GLU A 77 17.49 -1.42 -0.19
N HIS A 78 17.44 -2.75 -0.09
CA HIS A 78 16.64 -3.60 -0.96
C HIS A 78 15.23 -3.90 -0.41
N VAL A 79 14.85 -3.29 0.72
CA VAL A 79 13.53 -3.50 1.34
C VAL A 79 12.86 -2.16 1.62
N LEU A 80 11.65 -1.99 1.11
CA LEU A 80 10.78 -0.85 1.44
C LEU A 80 9.77 -1.26 2.51
N GLU A 81 9.37 -0.33 3.38
CA GLU A 81 8.19 -0.47 4.23
C GLU A 81 6.99 0.08 3.48
N SER A 82 5.84 -0.61 3.53
CA SER A 82 4.56 -0.05 3.13
C SER A 82 3.60 0.11 4.29
N SER A 83 2.93 1.27 4.31
CA SER A 83 1.91 1.61 5.28
C SER A 83 0.77 2.38 4.61
N ARG A 84 -0.33 2.59 5.35
CA ARG A 84 -1.47 3.41 4.91
C ARG A 84 -2.12 2.96 3.60
N PHE A 85 -2.09 1.65 3.30
CA PHE A 85 -2.87 1.08 2.20
C PHE A 85 -4.36 1.29 2.46
N CYS A 86 -5.03 2.05 1.59
CA CYS A 86 -6.48 2.19 1.65
C CYS A 86 -7.09 2.46 0.27
N VAL A 87 -8.34 2.01 0.10
CA VAL A 87 -9.19 2.29 -1.06
C VAL A 87 -10.56 2.75 -0.58
N ASP A 88 -11.05 3.80 -1.22
CA ASP A 88 -12.40 4.35 -1.09
C ASP A 88 -13.38 3.47 -1.89
N THR A 89 -13.85 2.39 -1.25
CA THR A 89 -14.72 1.40 -1.91
C THR A 89 -16.12 1.94 -2.24
N GLU A 90 -16.52 3.08 -1.65
CA GLU A 90 -17.78 3.74 -1.99
C GLU A 90 -17.64 4.50 -3.32
N ARG A 91 -16.50 5.18 -3.51
CA ARG A 91 -16.22 5.97 -4.72
C ARG A 91 -15.57 5.17 -5.85
N ALA A 92 -14.98 4.02 -5.52
CA ALA A 92 -14.46 3.05 -6.46
C ALA A 92 -15.19 1.71 -6.24
N PRO A 93 -16.44 1.55 -6.68
CA PRO A 93 -17.19 0.32 -6.46
C PRO A 93 -16.78 -0.83 -7.39
N GLN A 94 -15.94 -0.57 -8.40
CA GLN A 94 -15.60 -1.55 -9.43
C GLN A 94 -14.86 -2.75 -8.83
N ILE A 95 -15.55 -3.88 -8.81
CA ILE A 95 -14.99 -5.17 -8.42
C ILE A 95 -14.34 -5.78 -9.67
N GLY A 96 -13.03 -5.99 -9.61
CA GLY A 96 -12.29 -6.74 -10.61
C GLY A 96 -12.33 -8.24 -10.34
N HIS A 97 -11.31 -8.93 -10.84
CA HIS A 97 -11.23 -10.38 -10.73
C HIS A 97 -11.12 -10.88 -9.28
N ALA A 98 -11.55 -12.12 -9.07
CA ALA A 98 -11.53 -12.79 -7.77
C ALA A 98 -12.22 -12.00 -6.65
N GLY A 99 -13.13 -11.08 -6.96
CA GLY A 99 -13.86 -10.24 -6.01
C GLY A 99 -13.00 -9.20 -5.27
N VAL A 100 -11.91 -8.75 -5.89
CA VAL A 100 -11.00 -7.71 -5.39
C VAL A 100 -11.22 -6.43 -6.19
N ASN A 101 -11.12 -5.27 -5.55
CA ASN A 101 -11.37 -3.97 -6.18
C ASN A 101 -10.34 -3.64 -7.29
N ARG A 102 -10.79 -3.03 -8.39
CA ARG A 102 -9.92 -2.61 -9.50
C ARG A 102 -8.80 -1.67 -9.05
N ALA A 103 -9.10 -0.68 -8.21
CA ALA A 103 -8.11 0.26 -7.67
C ALA A 103 -7.13 -0.45 -6.71
N THR A 104 -7.54 -1.52 -6.02
CA THR A 104 -6.63 -2.35 -5.23
C THR A 104 -5.59 -3.03 -6.12
N PHE A 105 -6.00 -3.66 -7.23
CA PHE A 105 -5.06 -4.31 -8.15
C PHE A 105 -4.03 -3.34 -8.70
N ALA A 106 -4.47 -2.15 -9.06
CA ALA A 106 -3.57 -1.17 -9.64
C ALA A 106 -2.63 -0.51 -8.62
N LEU A 107 -3.06 -0.34 -7.37
CA LEU A 107 -2.13 0.04 -6.29
C LEU A 107 -1.10 -1.08 -6.04
N PHE A 108 -1.47 -2.36 -6.12
CA PHE A 108 -0.51 -3.46 -6.03
C PHE A 108 0.50 -3.47 -7.19
N ALA A 109 0.03 -3.23 -8.43
CA ALA A 109 0.92 -3.06 -9.59
C ALA A 109 1.91 -1.91 -9.36
N ALA A 110 1.41 -0.76 -8.92
CA ALA A 110 2.24 0.41 -8.64
C ALA A 110 3.27 0.17 -7.52
N MET A 111 2.92 -0.62 -6.50
CA MET A 111 3.86 -1.02 -5.46
C MET A 111 5.02 -1.85 -6.03
N LEU A 112 4.72 -2.84 -6.89
CA LEU A 112 5.74 -3.67 -7.57
C LEU A 112 6.62 -2.82 -8.48
N GLU A 113 6.03 -1.97 -9.32
CA GLU A 113 6.78 -1.05 -10.20
C GLU A 113 7.69 -0.11 -9.40
N THR A 114 7.18 0.49 -8.33
CA THR A 114 7.96 1.43 -7.51
C THR A 114 9.10 0.75 -6.76
N MET A 115 8.85 -0.47 -6.26
CA MET A 115 9.89 -1.28 -5.62
C MET A 115 11.03 -1.58 -6.62
N ARG A 116 10.70 -2.00 -7.85
CA ARG A 116 11.68 -2.22 -8.92
C ARG A 116 12.45 -0.96 -9.29
N ALA A 117 11.74 0.16 -9.47
CA ALA A 117 12.35 1.45 -9.79
C ALA A 117 13.34 1.93 -8.72
N ARG A 118 13.16 1.50 -7.47
CA ARG A 118 14.06 1.79 -6.34
C ARG A 118 15.15 0.75 -6.11
N GLY A 119 15.23 -0.28 -6.95
CA GLY A 119 16.19 -1.39 -6.77
C GLY A 119 15.90 -2.25 -5.53
N ALA A 120 14.67 -2.18 -5.01
CA ALA A 120 14.21 -3.03 -3.93
C ALA A 120 13.70 -4.37 -4.48
N ARG A 121 13.74 -5.41 -3.64
CA ARG A 121 13.33 -6.79 -3.98
C ARG A 121 12.10 -7.26 -3.23
N SER A 122 11.79 -6.59 -2.12
CA SER A 122 10.63 -6.88 -1.32
C SER A 122 10.08 -5.63 -0.63
N ILE A 123 8.79 -5.66 -0.32
CA ILE A 123 8.11 -4.70 0.55
C ILE A 123 7.74 -5.42 1.84
N VAL A 124 8.15 -4.87 2.98
CA VAL A 124 7.66 -5.29 4.29
C VAL A 124 6.42 -4.47 4.66
N THR A 125 5.38 -5.12 5.17
CA THR A 125 4.13 -4.44 5.53
C THR A 125 3.56 -4.98 6.83
N VAL A 126 2.97 -4.09 7.62
CA VAL A 126 2.03 -4.45 8.69
C VAL A 126 0.62 -4.42 8.10
N THR A 127 -0.15 -5.48 8.30
CA THR A 127 -1.49 -5.60 7.74
C THR A 127 -2.39 -6.44 8.65
N ASP A 128 -3.70 -6.33 8.48
CA ASP A 128 -4.64 -7.27 9.12
C ASP A 128 -4.82 -8.56 8.29
N THR A 129 -5.41 -9.57 8.91
CA THR A 129 -5.74 -10.86 8.27
C THR A 129 -6.77 -10.72 7.14
N ARG A 130 -7.57 -9.64 7.10
CA ARG A 130 -8.52 -9.37 6.02
C ARG A 130 -7.78 -8.99 4.75
N MET A 131 -6.82 -8.08 4.85
CA MET A 131 -6.00 -7.64 3.74
C MET A 131 -5.00 -8.73 3.31
N GLU A 132 -4.48 -9.54 4.23
CA GLU A 132 -3.70 -10.74 3.85
C GLU A 132 -4.51 -11.69 2.94
N ARG A 133 -5.81 -11.85 3.20
CA ARG A 133 -6.70 -12.63 2.33
C ARG A 133 -6.89 -11.99 0.96
N ILE A 134 -6.95 -10.66 0.90
CA ILE A 134 -7.04 -9.91 -0.36
C ILE A 134 -5.77 -10.09 -1.18
N LEU A 135 -4.60 -9.95 -0.55
CA LEU A 135 -3.29 -10.22 -1.14
C LEU A 135 -3.21 -11.64 -1.73
N ARG A 136 -3.64 -12.65 -0.96
CA ARG A 136 -3.72 -14.05 -1.43
C ARG A 136 -4.65 -14.22 -2.63
N ARG A 137 -5.84 -13.62 -2.61
CA ARG A 137 -6.80 -13.66 -3.74
C ARG A 137 -6.29 -12.94 -4.98
N ALA A 138 -5.47 -11.91 -4.80
CA ALA A 138 -4.82 -11.20 -5.88
C ALA A 138 -3.62 -11.98 -6.46
N GLY A 139 -3.24 -13.12 -5.88
CA GLY A 139 -2.10 -13.91 -6.33
C GLY A 139 -0.74 -13.39 -5.81
N TRP A 140 -0.74 -12.46 -4.86
CA TRP A 140 0.47 -11.88 -4.25
C TRP A 140 0.55 -12.26 -2.76
N PRO A 141 0.85 -13.52 -2.43
CA PRO A 141 0.82 -13.98 -1.05
C PRO A 141 1.89 -13.30 -0.19
N LEU A 142 1.49 -12.95 1.03
CA LEU A 142 2.38 -12.40 2.04
C LEU A 142 3.20 -13.51 2.72
N GLU A 143 4.52 -13.41 2.71
CA GLU A 143 5.39 -14.24 3.54
C GLU A 143 5.39 -13.68 4.97
N ARG A 144 4.71 -14.37 5.90
CA ARG A 144 4.59 -13.89 7.28
C ARG A 144 5.95 -13.93 8.00
N LEU A 145 6.30 -12.85 8.70
CA LEU A 145 7.50 -12.81 9.55
C LEU A 145 7.29 -13.57 10.86
N ALA A 146 6.10 -13.47 11.44
CA ALA A 146 5.69 -14.14 12.67
C ALA A 146 4.18 -14.49 12.63
N PRO A 147 3.67 -15.30 13.58
CA PRO A 147 2.24 -15.53 13.72
C PRO A 147 1.45 -14.23 13.96
N PRO A 148 0.19 -14.13 13.48
CA PRO A 148 -0.65 -12.95 13.74
C PRO A 148 -0.91 -12.72 15.22
N GLN A 149 -1.09 -11.45 15.62
CA GLN A 149 -1.40 -11.04 16.98
C GLN A 149 -2.63 -10.13 17.02
N VAL A 150 -3.32 -10.11 18.15
CA VAL A 150 -4.45 -9.20 18.38
C VAL A 150 -3.89 -7.83 18.80
N LEU A 151 -4.16 -6.81 17.99
CA LEU A 151 -3.82 -5.41 18.27
C LEU A 151 -5.10 -4.57 18.25
N GLY A 152 -5.54 -4.11 19.43
CA GLY A 152 -6.81 -3.39 19.58
C GLY A 152 -7.99 -4.27 19.16
N GLN A 153 -8.71 -3.85 18.11
CA GLN A 153 -9.90 -4.55 17.60
C GLN A 153 -9.63 -5.44 16.38
N THR A 154 -8.37 -5.62 15.98
CA THR A 154 -8.01 -6.41 14.79
C THR A 154 -6.94 -7.45 15.07
N THR A 155 -6.87 -8.46 14.20
CA THR A 155 -5.75 -9.41 14.17
C THR A 155 -4.79 -8.96 13.07
N ALA A 156 -3.62 -8.49 13.48
CA ALA A 156 -2.57 -7.95 12.63
C ALA A 156 -1.38 -8.91 12.51
N LEU A 157 -0.61 -8.75 11.44
CA LEU A 157 0.63 -9.48 11.19
C LEU A 157 1.58 -8.60 10.37
N ALA A 158 2.87 -8.93 10.43
CA ALA A 158 3.88 -8.38 9.55
C ALA A 158 4.36 -9.44 8.56
N GLY A 159 4.69 -9.03 7.34
CA GLY A 159 5.18 -9.94 6.31
C GLY A 159 5.87 -9.25 5.14
N LEU A 160 6.53 -10.04 4.31
CA LEU A 160 7.21 -9.62 3.09
C LEU A 160 6.36 -9.95 1.86
N LEU A 161 6.27 -8.97 0.96
CA LEU A 161 5.74 -9.10 -0.40
C LEU A 161 6.92 -9.03 -1.36
N HIS A 162 7.09 -10.06 -2.19
CA HIS A 162 8.25 -10.18 -3.07
C HIS A 162 7.94 -9.73 -4.49
N ASP A 163 9.00 -9.34 -5.20
CA ASP A 163 8.90 -9.05 -6.63
C ASP A 163 8.48 -10.28 -7.44
N SER A 164 7.65 -10.07 -8.46
CA SER A 164 7.25 -11.12 -9.40
C SER A 164 6.63 -10.57 -10.68
N ASP A 165 7.21 -10.91 -11.83
CA ASP A 165 6.68 -10.54 -13.15
C ASP A 165 5.28 -11.09 -13.38
N ARG A 166 5.08 -12.38 -13.04
CA ARG A 166 3.79 -13.05 -13.17
C ARG A 166 2.70 -12.35 -12.37
N VAL A 167 3.04 -11.91 -11.15
CA VAL A 167 2.09 -11.19 -10.29
C VAL A 167 1.78 -9.83 -10.88
N LEU A 168 2.79 -9.09 -11.33
CA LEU A 168 2.61 -7.76 -11.94
C LEU A 168 1.71 -7.82 -13.19
N GLU A 169 1.98 -8.76 -14.10
CA GLU A 169 1.17 -8.98 -15.30
C GLU A 169 -0.28 -9.33 -14.95
N ALA A 170 -0.49 -10.19 -13.95
CA ALA A 170 -1.82 -10.50 -13.46
C ALA A 170 -2.51 -9.26 -12.87
N MET A 171 -1.80 -8.39 -12.16
CA MET A 171 -2.37 -7.15 -11.62
C MET A 171 -2.83 -6.21 -12.73
N TYR A 172 -2.05 -6.06 -13.81
CA TYR A 172 -2.46 -5.27 -14.98
C TYR A 172 -3.74 -5.82 -15.60
N HIS A 173 -3.76 -7.12 -15.90
CA HIS A 173 -4.92 -7.76 -16.50
C HIS A 173 -6.18 -7.60 -15.62
N HIS A 174 -6.09 -7.88 -14.33
CA HIS A 174 -7.23 -7.77 -13.42
C HIS A 174 -7.68 -6.33 -13.16
N ALA A 175 -6.78 -5.37 -13.31
CA ALA A 175 -7.09 -3.95 -13.25
C ALA A 175 -7.55 -3.38 -14.60
N GLY A 176 -7.54 -4.14 -15.70
CA GLY A 176 -7.81 -3.61 -17.04
C GLY A 176 -6.85 -2.47 -17.40
N LEU A 177 -5.56 -2.70 -17.19
CA LEU A 177 -4.47 -1.78 -17.48
C LEU A 177 -3.63 -2.36 -18.63
N ASP A 178 -3.22 -1.50 -19.55
CA ASP A 178 -2.44 -1.90 -20.72
C ASP A 178 -0.92 -1.90 -20.48
N GLY A 179 -0.47 -1.54 -19.26
CA GLY A 179 0.94 -1.52 -18.90
C GLY A 179 1.23 -0.77 -17.60
N ALA A 180 2.48 -0.32 -17.47
CA ALA A 180 2.97 0.38 -16.28
C ALA A 180 2.12 1.59 -15.91
N VAL A 181 1.81 1.72 -14.63
CA VAL A 181 0.95 2.79 -14.11
C VAL A 181 1.73 3.90 -13.44
N VAL A 182 2.94 3.62 -12.93
CA VAL A 182 3.78 4.59 -12.23
C VAL A 182 4.45 5.51 -13.25
N VAL A 183 4.04 6.78 -13.26
CA VAL A 183 4.81 7.84 -13.91
C VAL A 183 5.87 8.33 -12.92
N LEU A 184 7.11 7.87 -13.08
CA LEU A 184 8.23 8.36 -12.29
C LEU A 184 8.58 9.79 -12.77
N PRO A 185 8.64 10.77 -11.88
CA PRO A 185 9.15 12.08 -12.27
C PRO A 185 10.66 11.93 -12.57
N GLY A 186 11.13 12.54 -13.66
CA GLY A 186 12.50 12.39 -14.14
C GLY A 186 13.55 12.66 -13.06
N ALA A 187 14.73 12.03 -13.19
CA ALA A 187 15.85 12.13 -12.27
C ALA A 187 16.21 13.62 -12.01
N GLY A 188 15.73 14.17 -10.89
CA GLY A 188 15.82 15.59 -10.57
C GLY A 188 14.59 16.16 -9.87
N ALA A 189 13.45 15.48 -9.92
CA ALA A 189 12.28 15.85 -9.13
C ALA A 189 12.34 15.24 -7.73
N THR A 190 12.28 16.10 -6.71
CA THR A 190 12.02 15.74 -5.32
C THR A 190 10.85 14.75 -5.24
N ALA A 191 11.03 13.68 -4.47
CA ALA A 191 10.03 12.66 -4.25
C ALA A 191 8.70 13.29 -3.79
N GLY A 192 7.58 12.85 -4.37
CA GLY A 192 6.26 13.18 -3.84
C GLY A 192 5.29 13.81 -4.84
N LEU A 193 4.90 13.05 -5.86
CA LEU A 193 3.50 12.74 -6.19
C LEU A 193 3.53 11.78 -7.39
N VAL A 194 3.25 10.49 -7.19
CA VAL A 194 2.97 9.59 -8.31
C VAL A 194 1.45 9.51 -8.44
N SER A 195 0.93 10.16 -9.47
CA SER A 195 -0.47 10.06 -9.88
C SER A 195 -0.61 8.89 -10.84
N LEU A 196 -1.44 7.91 -10.46
CA LEU A 196 -1.91 6.89 -11.40
C LEU A 196 -3.26 7.37 -11.96
N GLU A 197 -3.32 7.67 -13.24
CA GLU A 197 -4.56 8.00 -13.94
C GLU A 197 -5.23 6.71 -14.42
N PHE A 198 -6.47 6.46 -13.98
CA PHE A 198 -7.27 5.33 -14.46
C PHE A 198 -8.20 5.80 -15.57
N THR A 199 -7.99 5.29 -16.78
CA THR A 199 -9.05 5.33 -17.79
C THR A 199 -10.08 4.27 -17.41
N ALA A 200 -11.33 4.69 -17.17
CA ALA A 200 -12.42 3.74 -17.09
C ALA A 200 -12.78 3.34 -18.52
N GLN A 201 -12.48 2.10 -18.94
CA GLN A 201 -13.12 1.57 -20.14
C GLN A 201 -14.61 1.40 -19.81
N THR A 202 -15.42 2.32 -20.33
CA THR A 202 -16.87 2.18 -20.39
C THR A 202 -17.19 1.05 -21.36
N GLY A 203 -17.52 -0.12 -20.82
CA GLY A 203 -18.21 -1.19 -21.52
C GLY A 203 -19.71 -1.08 -21.32
#